data_AF-A0A8K1CDZ4-F1
#
_entry.id   AF-A0A8K1CDZ4-F1
#
_cell.length_a   1.000
_cell.length_b   1.000
_cell.length_c   1.000
_cell.angle_alpha   90.00
_cell.angle_beta   90.00
_cell.angle_gamma   90.00
#
_symmetry.space_group_name_H-M   'P 1'
#
loop_
_entity.id
_entity.type
_entity.pdbx_description
1 polymer ?
#
loop_
_entity_poly.entity_id
_entity_poly.type
_entity_poly.pdbx_seq_one_letter_code
_entity_poly.pdbx_strand_id
1 'polypeptide(L)'
;MTRIEDIPEIVTAMTSLRELSLTYNPLTTLNSSRVANLNQLTSIWFDGSSIPELPDEIWRLTKHLEEFAVQYTNITQYPSWVNEIAHPELLIDGFGSPLCDEANPSYAVGKLDHLSCEENLYGYN
;
A
#
# COMPACT_ATOMS: atom_id res chain seq x y z
N MET A 1 1.44 7.97 21.22
CA MET A 1 1.84 7.32 19.95
C MET A 1 1.88 5.83 20.18
N THR A 2 1.04 5.09 19.48
CA THR A 2 1.13 3.63 19.41
C THR A 2 2.28 3.31 18.46
N ARG A 3 3.13 2.33 18.81
CA ARG A 3 4.28 1.91 17.99
C ARG A 3 3.96 0.56 17.39
N ILE A 4 3.61 0.54 16.11
CA ILE A 4 3.32 -0.69 15.37
C ILE A 4 4.48 -0.96 14.42
N GLU A 5 5.22 -2.05 14.66
CA GLU A 5 6.36 -2.46 13.81
C GLU A 5 5.95 -3.50 12.76
N ASP A 6 4.86 -4.22 13.01
CA ASP A 6 4.25 -5.21 12.12
C ASP A 6 2.73 -5.26 12.37
N ILE A 7 1.99 -5.81 11.41
CA ILE A 7 0.54 -6.00 11.49
C ILE A 7 0.23 -7.02 12.61
N PRO A 8 -0.53 -6.63 13.66
CA PRO A 8 -0.82 -7.54 14.76
C PRO A 8 -1.61 -8.77 14.32
N GLU A 9 -1.37 -9.92 14.96
CA GLU A 9 -2.03 -11.18 14.60
C GLU A 9 -3.57 -11.10 14.65
N ILE A 10 -4.13 -10.28 15.55
CA ILE A 10 -5.58 -10.09 15.66
C ILE A 10 -6.24 -9.61 14.36
N VAL A 11 -5.48 -8.91 13.49
CA VAL A 11 -5.97 -8.45 12.19
C VAL A 11 -6.38 -9.63 11.30
N THR A 12 -5.75 -10.79 11.44
CA THR A 12 -6.12 -12.00 10.65
C THR A 12 -7.57 -12.45 10.88
N ALA A 13 -8.16 -12.14 12.03
CA ALA A 13 -9.53 -12.49 12.38
C ALA A 13 -10.56 -11.45 11.92
N MET A 14 -10.11 -10.29 11.43
CA MET A 14 -10.98 -9.17 11.03
C MET A 14 -11.44 -9.32 9.58
N THR A 15 -12.06 -10.46 9.22
CA THR A 15 -12.42 -10.78 7.82
C THR A 15 -13.42 -9.83 7.16
N SER A 16 -14.09 -8.97 7.95
CA SER A 16 -15.01 -7.93 7.47
C SER A 16 -14.36 -6.54 7.42
N LEU A 17 -13.04 -6.44 7.66
CA LEU A 17 -12.31 -5.18 7.60
C LEU A 17 -12.32 -4.66 6.16
N ARG A 18 -12.71 -3.39 6.00
CA ARG A 18 -12.73 -2.66 4.72
C ARG A 18 -11.56 -1.69 4.59
N GLU A 19 -11.15 -1.13 5.71
CA GLU A 19 -10.17 -0.05 5.78
C GLU A 19 -9.11 -0.42 6.81
N LEU A 20 -7.83 -0.34 6.40
CA LEU A 20 -6.68 -0.57 7.27
C LEU A 20 -5.71 0.61 7.16
N SER A 21 -5.68 1.45 8.19
CA SER A 21 -4.66 2.50 8.34
C SER A 21 -3.59 2.06 9.33
N LEU A 22 -2.34 2.09 8.90
CA LEU A 22 -1.16 1.96 9.75
C LEU A 22 -0.21 3.15 9.59
N THR A 23 -0.74 4.28 9.12
CA THR A 23 -0.01 5.52 8.87
C THR A 23 0.78 6.00 10.10
N TYR A 24 1.96 6.57 9.86
CA TYR A 24 2.87 7.11 10.87
C TYR A 24 3.28 6.10 11.96
N ASN A 25 3.41 4.83 11.57
CA ASN A 25 4.01 3.79 12.40
C ASN A 25 5.35 3.35 11.81
N PRO A 26 6.32 2.93 12.64
CA PRO A 26 7.62 2.47 12.16
C PRO A 26 7.53 1.03 11.61
N LEU A 27 6.55 0.75 10.74
CA LEU A 27 6.46 -0.52 10.03
C LEU A 27 7.71 -0.66 9.16
N THR A 28 8.51 -1.67 9.47
CA THR A 28 9.68 -2.06 8.69
C THR A 28 9.41 -3.27 7.81
N THR A 29 8.33 -3.98 8.10
CA THR A 29 7.91 -5.19 7.37
C THR A 29 6.41 -5.22 7.27
N LEU A 30 5.89 -5.77 6.18
CA LEU A 30 4.47 -6.06 6.05
C LEU A 30 4.31 -7.57 5.98
N ASN A 31 3.84 -8.19 7.06
CA ASN A 31 3.64 -9.63 7.09
C ASN A 31 2.37 -9.99 6.29
N SER A 32 2.56 -10.36 5.02
CA SER A 32 1.47 -10.62 4.08
C SER A 32 0.49 -11.70 4.57
N SER A 33 0.96 -12.67 5.36
CA SER A 33 0.12 -13.68 5.99
C SER A 33 -0.94 -13.10 6.93
N ARG A 34 -0.70 -11.92 7.52
CA ARG A 34 -1.62 -11.24 8.44
C ARG A 34 -2.80 -10.60 7.75
N VAL A 35 -2.63 -10.29 6.47
CA VAL A 35 -3.64 -9.63 5.64
C VAL A 35 -4.24 -10.56 4.59
N ALA A 36 -3.63 -11.72 4.31
CA ALA A 36 -4.07 -12.65 3.26
C ALA A 36 -5.56 -13.07 3.30
N ASN A 37 -6.24 -12.96 4.44
CA ASN A 37 -7.65 -13.32 4.62
C ASN A 37 -8.62 -12.12 4.60
N LEU A 38 -8.11 -10.89 4.47
CA LEU A 38 -8.91 -9.66 4.48
C LEU A 38 -9.58 -9.42 3.11
N ASN A 39 -10.42 -10.35 2.68
CA ASN A 39 -11.04 -10.34 1.35
C ASN A 39 -12.08 -9.22 1.14
N GLN A 40 -12.39 -8.42 2.16
CA GLN A 40 -13.28 -7.25 2.05
C GLN A 40 -12.54 -5.91 2.10
N LEU A 41 -11.21 -5.94 2.13
CA LEU A 41 -10.39 -4.75 2.26
C LEU A 41 -10.40 -3.98 0.93
N THR A 42 -10.83 -2.73 1.00
CA THR A 42 -10.93 -1.79 -0.13
C THR A 42 -9.90 -0.68 -0.05
N SER A 43 -9.45 -0.31 1.15
CA SER A 43 -8.49 0.78 1.34
C SER A 43 -7.39 0.40 2.34
N ILE A 44 -6.14 0.75 1.99
CA ILE A 44 -4.97 0.56 2.84
C ILE A 44 -4.12 1.83 2.81
N TRP A 45 -3.73 2.33 3.99
CA TRP A 45 -2.84 3.47 4.13
C TRP A 45 -1.62 3.14 4.99
N PHE A 46 -0.42 3.33 4.42
CA PHE A 46 0.87 3.13 5.08
C PHE A 46 1.73 4.39 5.09
N ASP A 47 1.14 5.57 4.96
CA ASP A 47 1.92 6.79 4.78
C ASP A 47 2.89 7.03 5.94
N GLY A 48 4.07 7.57 5.63
CA GLY A 48 5.11 7.81 6.62
C GLY A 48 5.64 6.56 7.33
N SER A 49 5.36 5.37 6.80
CA SER A 49 5.96 4.11 7.28
C SER A 49 7.34 3.87 6.66
N SER A 50 8.17 3.07 7.33
CA SER A 50 9.53 2.75 6.88
C SER A 50 9.61 1.44 6.09
N ILE A 51 8.54 1.10 5.36
CA ILE A 51 8.41 -0.15 4.60
C ILE A 51 9.36 -0.06 3.39
N PRO A 52 10.34 -0.98 3.25
CA PRO A 52 11.29 -0.96 2.14
C PRO A 52 10.72 -1.56 0.85
N GLU A 53 9.80 -2.52 0.98
CA GLU A 53 9.18 -3.24 -0.12
C GLU A 53 7.81 -3.78 0.28
N LEU A 54 6.96 -4.01 -0.73
CA LEU A 54 5.68 -4.68 -0.53
C LEU A 54 5.86 -6.18 -0.77
N PRO A 55 5.37 -7.04 0.13
CA PRO A 55 5.49 -8.48 -0.04
C PRO A 55 4.62 -8.93 -1.22
N ASP A 56 5.07 -9.95 -1.94
CA ASP A 56 4.34 -10.46 -3.10
C ASP A 56 2.90 -10.81 -2.71
N GLU A 57 2.66 -11.53 -1.61
CA GLU A 57 1.32 -12.07 -1.29
C GLU A 57 0.26 -11.01 -0.94
N ILE A 58 0.64 -9.73 -0.81
CA ILE A 58 -0.35 -8.64 -0.71
C ILE A 58 -1.20 -8.52 -1.98
N TRP A 59 -0.76 -9.08 -3.12
CA TRP A 59 -1.56 -9.25 -4.33
C TRP A 59 -2.92 -9.91 -4.08
N ARG A 60 -3.05 -10.73 -3.05
CA ARG A 60 -4.32 -11.39 -2.74
C ARG A 60 -5.40 -10.40 -2.30
N LEU A 61 -4.99 -9.27 -1.73
CA LEU A 61 -5.88 -8.17 -1.33
C LEU A 61 -6.33 -7.32 -2.53
N THR A 62 -5.54 -7.30 -3.60
CA THR A 62 -5.74 -6.35 -4.70
C THR A 62 -6.97 -6.64 -5.56
N LYS A 63 -7.59 -7.80 -5.37
CA LYS A 63 -8.87 -8.16 -6.02
C LYS A 63 -10.03 -7.23 -5.65
N HIS A 64 -9.95 -6.57 -4.50
CA HIS A 64 -11.00 -5.71 -3.99
C HIS A 64 -10.47 -4.34 -3.55
N LEU A 65 -9.16 -4.12 -3.70
CA LEU A 65 -8.51 -2.88 -3.29
C LEU A 65 -8.81 -1.79 -4.32
N GLU A 66 -9.32 -0.67 -3.83
CA GLU A 66 -9.66 0.53 -4.59
C GLU A 66 -8.64 1.63 -4.29
N GLU A 67 -8.13 1.70 -3.06
CA GLU A 67 -7.19 2.74 -2.64
C GLU A 67 -5.99 2.14 -1.90
N PHE A 68 -4.81 2.60 -2.30
CA PHE A 68 -3.56 2.21 -1.66
C PHE A 68 -2.60 3.39 -1.53
N ALA A 69 -2.45 3.90 -0.31
CA ALA A 69 -1.56 5.03 -0.04
C ALA A 69 -0.25 4.58 0.60
N VAL A 70 0.85 5.03 0.01
CA VAL A 70 2.22 4.77 0.44
C VAL A 70 3.05 6.07 0.43
N GLN A 71 2.40 7.19 0.76
CA GLN A 71 3.05 8.49 0.74
C GLN A 71 4.22 8.53 1.73
N TYR A 72 5.31 9.20 1.36
CA TYR A 72 6.49 9.33 2.23
C TYR A 72 7.04 7.99 2.78
N THR A 73 6.90 6.90 2.02
CA THR A 73 7.54 5.61 2.34
C THR A 73 8.87 5.44 1.61
N ASN A 74 9.60 4.36 1.89
CA ASN A 74 10.88 4.04 1.24
C ASN A 74 10.74 2.97 0.14
N ILE A 75 9.52 2.75 -0.37
CA ILE A 75 9.26 1.73 -1.40
C ILE A 75 9.90 2.18 -2.71
N THR A 76 10.76 1.33 -3.26
CA THR A 76 11.50 1.64 -4.50
C THR A 76 10.99 0.89 -5.72
N GLN A 77 10.18 -0.15 -5.55
CA GLN A 77 9.72 -0.97 -6.65
C GLN A 77 8.23 -1.23 -6.57
N TYR A 78 7.58 -1.25 -7.73
CA TYR A 78 6.26 -1.87 -7.82
C TYR A 78 6.43 -3.36 -7.63
N PRO A 79 5.62 -3.98 -6.77
CA PRO A 79 5.57 -5.43 -6.74
C PRO A 79 4.99 -5.95 -8.07
N SER A 80 5.43 -7.14 -8.49
CA SER A 80 5.17 -7.68 -9.84
C SER A 80 3.67 -7.78 -10.16
N TRP A 81 2.86 -8.00 -9.13
CA TRP A 81 1.41 -8.13 -9.23
C TRP A 81 0.70 -6.85 -9.71
N VAL A 82 1.32 -5.66 -9.64
CA VAL A 82 0.68 -4.41 -10.10
C VAL A 82 0.31 -4.49 -11.59
N ASN A 83 1.09 -5.24 -12.37
CA ASN A 83 0.78 -5.51 -13.79
C ASN A 83 -0.26 -6.62 -13.99
N GLU A 84 -0.51 -7.44 -12.96
CA GLU A 84 -1.41 -8.58 -13.01
C GLU A 84 -2.83 -8.24 -12.52
N ILE A 85 -2.99 -7.09 -11.86
CA ILE A 85 -4.31 -6.62 -11.43
C ILE A 85 -5.04 -6.02 -12.63
N ALA A 86 -6.05 -6.72 -13.13
CA ALA A 86 -7.03 -6.17 -14.05
C ALA A 86 -8.13 -5.40 -13.28
N HIS A 87 -7.76 -4.60 -12.27
CA HIS A 87 -8.71 -3.79 -11.50
C HIS A 87 -8.57 -2.32 -11.92
N PRO A 88 -9.41 -1.85 -12.86
CA PRO A 88 -9.24 -0.54 -13.51
C PRO A 88 -9.42 0.67 -12.58
N GLU A 89 -9.86 0.45 -11.33
CA GLU A 89 -10.18 1.50 -10.37
C GLU A 89 -9.18 1.56 -9.19
N LEU A 90 -8.11 0.74 -9.17
CA LEU A 90 -7.11 0.86 -8.12
C LEU A 90 -6.38 2.20 -8.27
N LEU A 91 -6.41 3.01 -7.22
CA LEU A 91 -5.61 4.23 -7.09
C LEU A 91 -4.47 3.96 -6.10
N ILE A 92 -3.24 4.19 -6.54
CA ILE A 92 -2.03 4.12 -5.74
C ILE A 92 -1.53 5.54 -5.52
N ASP A 93 -1.50 6.01 -4.28
CA ASP A 93 -0.91 7.30 -3.94
C ASP A 93 0.53 7.14 -3.47
N GLY A 94 1.47 7.55 -4.32
CA GLY A 94 2.91 7.40 -4.09
C GLY A 94 3.61 8.70 -3.72
N PHE A 95 2.89 9.81 -3.49
CA PHE A 95 3.51 11.12 -3.32
C PHE A 95 4.62 11.12 -2.25
N GLY A 96 5.77 11.69 -2.58
CA GLY A 96 6.92 11.75 -1.67
C GLY A 96 7.61 10.41 -1.39
N SER A 97 7.23 9.31 -2.06
CA SER A 97 7.96 8.04 -2.04
C SER A 97 8.92 7.92 -3.23
N PRO A 98 9.96 7.05 -3.18
CA PRO A 98 10.82 6.78 -4.32
C PRO A 98 10.07 6.27 -5.56
N LEU A 99 8.84 5.76 -5.44
CA LEU A 99 8.03 5.36 -6.60
C LEU A 99 7.72 6.53 -7.53
N CYS A 100 7.70 7.76 -7.01
CA CYS A 100 7.46 9.00 -7.76
C CYS A 100 8.75 9.71 -8.21
N ASP A 101 9.92 9.11 -8.00
CA ASP A 101 11.19 9.63 -8.52
C ASP A 101 11.37 9.21 -9.99
N GLU A 102 11.48 10.17 -10.91
CA GLU A 102 11.69 9.89 -12.33
C GLU A 102 12.99 9.12 -12.63
N ALA A 103 13.98 9.18 -11.74
CA ALA A 103 15.20 8.38 -11.84
C ALA A 103 14.99 6.92 -11.41
N ASN A 104 13.88 6.60 -10.75
CA ASN A 104 13.54 5.25 -10.35
C ASN A 104 13.06 4.44 -11.57
N PRO A 105 13.69 3.28 -11.89
CA PRO A 105 13.26 2.43 -13.00
C PRO A 105 11.79 2.01 -12.93
N SER A 106 11.25 1.92 -11.72
CA SER A 106 9.86 1.54 -11.45
C SER A 106 8.88 2.65 -11.80
N TYR A 107 9.28 3.92 -11.83
CA TYR A 107 8.42 5.07 -12.18
C TYR A 107 7.69 4.87 -13.52
N ALA A 108 8.36 4.23 -14.49
CA ALA A 108 7.77 3.92 -15.80
C ALA A 108 6.67 2.85 -15.74
N VAL A 109 6.72 1.94 -14.76
CA VAL A 109 5.65 0.96 -14.46
C VAL A 109 4.48 1.68 -13.79
N GLY A 110 4.76 2.69 -12.97
CA GLY A 110 3.78 3.62 -12.41
C GLY A 110 3.09 4.53 -13.43
N LYS A 111 3.57 4.56 -14.67
CA LYS A 111 2.88 5.19 -15.79
C LYS A 111 1.65 4.40 -16.28
N LEU A 112 1.38 3.24 -15.67
CA LEU A 112 0.04 2.64 -15.63
C LEU A 112 -0.93 3.65 -15.00
N ASP A 113 -2.19 3.69 -15.46
CA ASP A 113 -3.20 4.72 -15.12
C ASP A 113 -3.56 4.83 -13.61
N HIS A 114 -2.89 4.09 -12.74
CA HIS A 114 -3.24 3.84 -11.36
C HIS A 114 -2.35 4.58 -10.34
N LEU A 115 -1.15 5.03 -10.69
CA LEU A 115 -0.30 5.79 -9.76
C LEU A 115 -0.61 7.29 -9.83
N SER A 116 -0.91 7.88 -8.68
CA SER A 116 -0.80 9.32 -8.47
C SER A 116 0.53 9.67 -7.78
N CYS A 117 1.21 10.66 -8.36
CA CYS A 117 2.36 11.35 -7.76
C CYS A 117 2.04 12.81 -7.43
N GLU A 118 0.77 13.18 -7.49
CA GLU A 118 0.31 14.51 -7.11
C GLU A 118 0.08 14.56 -5.60
N GLU A 119 0.34 15.71 -4.99
CA GLU A 119 0.01 15.95 -3.59
C GLU A 119 -1.51 15.89 -3.42
N ASN A 120 -2.01 14.75 -2.95
CA ASN A 120 -3.41 14.59 -2.64
C ASN A 120 -3.71 15.16 -1.24
N LEU A 121 -4.57 16.17 -1.18
CA LEU A 121 -5.09 16.73 0.07
C LEU A 121 -6.06 15.77 0.82
N TYR A 122 -6.20 14.51 0.39
CA TYR A 122 -6.97 13.49 1.12
C TYR A 122 -6.33 13.11 2.47
N GLY A 123 -5.14 13.63 2.77
CA GLY A 123 -4.57 13.62 4.11
C GLY A 123 -5.40 14.44 5.11
N TYR A 124 -6.30 13.73 5.79
CA TYR A 124 -6.86 14.05 7.12
C TYR A 124 -7.90 15.18 7.22
N ASN A 125 -9.15 14.79 7.45
CA ASN A 125 -9.99 15.42 8.48
C ASN A 125 -10.17 14.46 9.65
#